data_AF-A0A955KI76-F1
#
_entry.id   AF-A0A955KI76-F1
#
_cell.length_a   1.000
_cell.length_b   1.000
_cell.length_c   1.000
_cell.angle_alpha   90.00
_cell.angle_beta   90.00
_cell.angle_gamma   90.00
#
_symmetry.space_group_name_H-M   'P 1'
#
loop_
_entity.id
_entity.type
_entity.pdbx_description
1 polymer ?
#
loop_
_entity_poly.entity_id
_entity_poly.type
_entity_poly.pdbx_seq_one_letter_code
_entity_poly.pdbx_strand_id
1 'polypeptide(L)'
;MLQNPFFDRPAEVVARELLGCVLCVRVGEKIERHIITETEAYVGPHDLASHASKGRTARTEVMFGRPGTIYMYLVYGMYDMLNIVTGEAGYPAAVLIRGVG
;
A
#
# COMPACT_ATOMS: atom_id res chain seq x y z
N MET A 1 7.72 -7.80 -12.72
CA MET A 1 7.59 -6.92 -11.55
C MET A 1 6.69 -5.78 -11.95
N LEU A 2 5.62 -5.50 -11.19
CA LEU A 2 4.72 -4.39 -11.49
C LEU A 2 5.51 -3.08 -11.43
N GLN A 3 5.31 -2.21 -12.40
CA GLN A 3 6.05 -0.96 -12.55
C GLN A 3 5.23 0.21 -12.00
N ASN A 4 5.87 1.35 -11.77
CA ASN A 4 5.22 2.56 -11.27
C ASN A 4 3.89 2.93 -11.97
N PRO A 5 3.73 2.81 -13.31
CA PRO A 5 2.44 3.06 -13.98
C PRO A 5 1.28 2.18 -13.52
N PHE A 6 1.56 0.99 -12.97
CA PHE A 6 0.52 0.14 -12.39
C PHE A 6 -0.06 0.78 -11.11
N PHE A 7 0.76 1.45 -10.32
CA PHE A 7 0.37 2.04 -9.04
C PHE A 7 -0.10 3.49 -9.18
N ASP A 8 0.27 4.18 -10.26
CA ASP A 8 -0.17 5.55 -10.58
C ASP A 8 -1.62 5.59 -11.11
N ARG A 9 -2.53 5.02 -10.33
CA ARG A 9 -3.97 4.85 -10.64
C ARG A 9 -4.78 4.95 -9.35
N PRO A 10 -6.10 5.14 -9.42
CA PRO A 10 -6.95 5.20 -8.24
C PRO A 10 -6.81 3.95 -7.35
N ALA A 11 -6.78 4.14 -6.04
CA ALA A 11 -6.49 3.07 -5.07
C ALA A 11 -7.47 1.89 -5.19
N GLU A 12 -8.74 2.16 -5.47
CA GLU A 12 -9.77 1.15 -5.67
C GLU A 12 -9.54 0.27 -6.91
N VAL A 13 -8.94 0.84 -7.97
CA VAL A 13 -8.56 0.08 -9.17
C VAL A 13 -7.36 -0.79 -8.86
N VAL A 14 -6.34 -0.21 -8.25
CA VAL A 14 -5.11 -0.92 -7.89
C VAL A 14 -5.41 -2.05 -6.90
N ALA A 15 -6.24 -1.82 -5.88
CA ALA A 15 -6.61 -2.84 -4.89
C ALA A 15 -7.25 -4.06 -5.55
N ARG A 16 -8.23 -3.85 -6.44
CA ARG A 16 -8.91 -4.94 -7.16
C ARG A 16 -7.95 -5.72 -8.05
N GLU A 17 -7.06 -5.02 -8.77
CA GLU A 17 -6.11 -5.67 -9.67
C GLU A 17 -4.91 -6.32 -8.97
N LEU A 18 -4.64 -5.95 -7.71
CA LEU A 18 -3.66 -6.63 -6.88
C LEU A 18 -4.13 -8.02 -6.41
N LEU A 19 -5.44 -8.28 -6.37
CA LEU A 19 -5.95 -9.62 -6.06
C LEU A 19 -5.49 -10.61 -7.12
N GLY A 20 -4.91 -11.73 -6.67
CA GLY A 20 -4.30 -12.74 -7.55
C GLY A 20 -2.86 -12.41 -8.00
N CYS A 21 -2.35 -11.20 -7.72
CA CYS A 21 -0.94 -10.91 -7.92
C CYS A 21 -0.05 -11.64 -6.90
N VAL A 22 1.20 -11.90 -7.27
CA VAL A 22 2.17 -12.59 -6.41
C VAL A 22 3.06 -11.57 -5.70
N LEU A 23 2.97 -11.54 -4.36
CA LEU A 23 3.92 -10.86 -3.50
C LEU A 23 5.20 -11.71 -3.38
N CYS A 24 6.30 -11.19 -3.92
CA CYS A 24 7.61 -11.83 -3.84
C CYS A 24 8.44 -11.19 -2.73
N VAL A 25 8.82 -11.97 -1.71
CA VAL A 25 9.65 -11.51 -0.59
C VAL A 25 11.01 -12.21 -0.65
N ARG A 26 12.09 -11.43 -0.69
CA ARG A 26 13.45 -11.99 -0.65
C ARG A 26 13.91 -12.11 0.80
N VAL A 27 14.24 -13.33 1.21
CA VAL A 27 14.79 -13.66 2.53
C VAL A 27 16.14 -14.36 2.32
N GLY A 28 17.22 -13.58 2.47
CA GLY A 28 18.56 -14.02 2.07
C GLY A 28 18.61 -14.33 0.57
N GLU A 29 18.99 -15.55 0.22
CA GLU A 29 19.05 -16.03 -1.18
C GLU A 29 17.72 -16.61 -1.68
N LYS A 30 16.75 -16.83 -0.78
CA LYS A 30 15.44 -17.41 -1.13
C LYS A 30 14.45 -16.31 -1.52
N ILE A 31 13.54 -16.65 -2.43
CA ILE A 31 12.39 -15.83 -2.78
C ILE A 31 11.13 -16.60 -2.42
N GLU A 32 10.43 -16.12 -1.41
CA GLU A 32 9.09 -16.56 -1.07
C GLU A 32 8.07 -15.87 -1.98
N ARG A 33 6.98 -16.56 -2.27
CA ARG A 33 5.94 -16.11 -3.19
C ARG A 33 4.60 -16.42 -2.56
N HIS A 34 3.79 -15.38 -2.40
CA HIS A 34 2.47 -15.48 -1.77
C HIS A 34 1.45 -14.78 -2.66
N ILE A 35 0.30 -15.40 -2.92
CA ILE A 35 -0.77 -14.80 -3.73
C ILE A 35 -1.53 -13.82 -2.83
N ILE A 36 -1.72 -12.58 -3.30
CA ILE A 36 -2.53 -11.60 -2.59
C ILE A 36 -4.01 -12.00 -2.72
N THR A 37 -4.66 -12.22 -1.57
CA THR A 37 -6.04 -12.70 -1.49
C THR A 37 -7.00 -11.65 -0.92
N GLU A 38 -6.50 -10.67 -0.18
CA GLU A 38 -7.30 -9.59 0.40
C GLU A 38 -6.53 -8.26 0.40
N THR A 39 -7.22 -7.20 0.00
CA THR A 39 -6.70 -5.83 -0.05
C THR A 39 -7.74 -4.84 0.46
N GLU A 40 -7.30 -3.72 1.03
CA GLU A 40 -8.16 -2.59 1.42
C GLU A 40 -7.61 -1.29 0.83
N ALA A 41 -8.48 -0.48 0.23
CA ALA A 41 -8.10 0.78 -0.42
C ALA A 41 -8.39 1.98 0.50
N TYR A 42 -7.41 2.87 0.63
CA TYR A 42 -7.55 4.16 1.28
C TYR A 42 -7.46 5.28 0.25
N VAL A 43 -8.52 6.07 0.12
CA VAL A 43 -8.75 6.96 -1.03
C VAL A 43 -8.40 8.43 -0.76
N GLY A 44 -7.39 8.68 0.09
CA GLY A 44 -6.86 10.02 0.31
C GLY A 44 -7.37 10.74 1.56
N PRO A 45 -7.31 12.08 1.61
CA PRO A 45 -7.49 12.87 2.83
C PRO A 45 -8.95 12.97 3.31
N HIS A 46 -9.93 12.66 2.46
CA HIS A 46 -11.35 12.67 2.83
C HIS A 46 -11.82 11.33 3.41
N ASP A 47 -11.01 10.28 3.27
CA ASP A 47 -11.28 8.98 3.85
C ASP A 47 -10.94 9.00 5.35
N LEU A 48 -11.97 9.05 6.19
CA LEU A 48 -11.83 9.13 7.65
C LEU A 48 -11.16 7.89 8.27
N ALA A 49 -11.11 6.76 7.56
CA ALA A 49 -10.38 5.57 7.99
C ALA A 49 -8.88 5.64 7.65
N SER A 50 -8.49 6.49 6.69
CA SER A 50 -7.09 6.69 6.32
C SER A 50 -6.34 7.53 7.35
N HIS A 51 -5.07 7.18 7.60
CA HIS A 51 -4.17 8.05 8.36
C HIS A 51 -4.04 9.44 7.72
N ALA A 52 -4.17 9.54 6.40
CA ALA A 52 -4.09 10.79 5.66
C ALA A 52 -5.23 11.77 5.98
N SER A 53 -6.33 11.32 6.60
CA SER A 53 -7.41 12.21 7.08
C SER A 53 -6.95 13.22 8.14
N LYS A 54 -5.81 12.96 8.79
CA LYS A 54 -5.17 13.89 9.73
C LYS A 54 -4.22 14.88 9.04
N GLY A 55 -4.19 14.86 7.71
CA GLY A 55 -3.30 15.68 6.89
C GLY A 55 -1.88 15.13 6.82
N ARG A 56 -0.97 16.00 6.38
CA ARG A 56 0.45 15.67 6.22
C ARG A 56 1.18 15.84 7.55
N THR A 57 1.72 14.75 8.05
CA THR A 57 2.46 14.64 9.31
C THR A 57 3.71 13.82 9.08
N ALA A 58 4.66 13.82 10.02
CA ALA A 58 5.86 12.97 9.91
C ALA A 58 5.52 11.48 9.67
N ARG A 59 4.39 10.99 10.21
CA ARG A 59 3.93 9.61 10.02
C ARG A 59 3.31 9.37 8.64
N THR A 60 2.55 10.33 8.13
CA THR A 60 1.80 10.19 6.86
C THR A 60 2.62 10.65 5.66
N GLU A 61 3.77 11.28 5.88
CA GLU A 61 4.67 11.82 4.84
C GLU A 61 4.94 10.85 3.70
N VAL A 62 5.17 9.57 4.02
CA VAL A 62 5.44 8.52 3.03
C VAL A 62 4.28 8.34 2.05
N MET A 63 3.03 8.52 2.49
CA MET A 63 1.83 8.40 1.65
C MET A 63 1.79 9.49 0.56
N PHE A 64 2.46 10.63 0.76
CA PHE A 64 2.56 11.70 -0.24
C PHE A 64 3.70 11.48 -1.26
N GLY A 65 4.40 10.34 -1.16
CA GLY A 65 5.47 9.96 -2.07
C GLY A 65 4.96 9.52 -3.45
N ARG A 66 5.88 8.97 -4.26
CA ARG A 66 5.56 8.45 -5.60
C ARG A 66 4.72 7.16 -5.52
N PRO A 67 3.90 6.84 -6.54
CA PRO A 67 3.18 5.58 -6.61
C PRO A 67 4.12 4.37 -6.58
N GLY A 68 3.69 3.30 -5.92
CA GLY A 68 4.49 2.09 -5.67
C GLY A 68 5.45 2.19 -4.49
N THR A 69 5.46 3.32 -3.76
CA THR A 69 6.23 3.44 -2.52
C THR A 69 5.63 2.56 -1.43
N ILE A 70 6.47 1.83 -0.70
CA ILE A 70 6.03 1.03 0.44
C ILE A 70 5.84 1.95 1.65
N TYR A 71 4.66 1.88 2.25
CA TYR A 71 4.34 2.50 3.52
C TYR A 71 4.05 1.40 4.55
N MET A 72 5.01 1.15 5.44
CA MET A 72 4.81 0.27 6.58
C MET A 72 4.67 1.09 7.86
N TYR A 73 3.74 0.68 8.72
CA TYR A 73 3.60 1.26 10.05
C TYR A 73 3.25 0.20 11.08
N LEU A 74 3.66 0.46 12.32
CA LEU A 74 3.36 -0.37 13.47
C LEU A 74 1.96 -0.04 14.02
N VAL A 75 1.13 -1.07 14.21
CA VAL A 75 -0.15 -1.00 14.92
C VAL A 75 -0.04 -1.76 16.24
N TYR A 76 -0.66 -1.21 17.29
CA TYR A 76 -0.62 -1.75 18.67
C TYR A 76 0.78 -1.97 19.26
N GLY A 77 1.82 -1.38 18.67
CA GLY A 77 3.20 -1.56 19.11
C GLY A 77 3.81 -2.93 18.78
N MET A 78 3.15 -3.76 17.96
CA MET A 78 3.59 -5.15 17.74
C MET A 78 3.35 -5.73 16.34
N TYR A 79 2.50 -5.13 15.51
CA TYR A 79 2.20 -5.64 14.17
C TYR A 79 2.49 -4.62 13.07
N ASP A 80 3.16 -5.04 12.00
CA ASP A 80 3.45 -4.18 10.85
C ASP A 80 2.39 -4.31 9.76
N MET A 81 1.87 -3.16 9.31
CA MET A 81 0.86 -3.09 8.26
C MET A 81 1.49 -2.66 6.94
N LEU A 82 1.46 -3.53 5.92
CA LEU A 82 2.07 -3.29 4.62
C LEU A 82 1.12 -2.56 3.67
N ASN A 83 1.45 -1.32 3.33
CA ASN A 83 0.71 -0.53 2.35
C ASN A 83 1.58 -0.18 1.14
N ILE A 84 0.93 0.02 -0.01
CA ILE A 84 1.55 0.49 -1.24
C ILE A 84 0.88 1.80 -1.64
N VAL A 85 1.65 2.88 -1.78
CA VAL A 85 1.16 4.19 -2.20
C VAL A 85 0.66 4.13 -3.64
N THR A 86 -0.47 4.77 -3.92
CA THR A 86 -1.13 4.77 -5.23
C THR A 86 -1.54 6.17 -5.65
N GLY A 87 -1.74 6.36 -6.95
CA GLY A 87 -2.12 7.64 -7.54
C GLY A 87 -0.95 8.62 -7.64
N GLU A 88 -1.27 9.86 -7.99
CA GLU A 88 -0.28 10.89 -8.24
C GLU A 88 0.54 11.25 -6.98
N ALA A 89 1.81 11.57 -7.18
CA ALA A 89 2.65 12.02 -6.08
C ALA A 89 2.07 13.29 -5.43
N GLY A 90 2.03 13.33 -4.10
CA GLY A 90 1.37 14.38 -3.34
C GLY A 90 -0.10 14.11 -3.01
N TYR A 91 -0.73 13.08 -3.59
CA TYR A 91 -2.05 12.62 -3.19
C TYR A 91 -1.96 11.38 -2.28
N PRO A 92 -2.39 11.43 -1.00
CA PRO A 92 -2.05 10.41 -0.02
C PRO A 92 -3.02 9.20 -0.05
N ALA A 93 -3.05 8.48 -1.17
CA ALA A 93 -3.81 7.25 -1.34
C ALA A 93 -2.90 6.01 -1.28
N ALA A 94 -3.45 4.89 -0.81
CA ALA A 94 -2.70 3.65 -0.68
C ALA A 94 -3.60 2.42 -0.65
N VAL A 95 -2.99 1.25 -0.87
CA VAL A 95 -3.62 -0.06 -0.70
C VAL A 95 -2.90 -0.83 0.39
N LEU A 96 -3.65 -1.29 1.40
CA LEU A 96 -3.20 -2.23 2.43
C LEU A 96 -3.32 -3.67 1.90
N ILE A 97 -2.27 -4.46 2.09
CA ILE A 97 -2.33 -5.92 1.89
C ILE A 97 -2.80 -6.56 3.20
N ARG A 98 -3.95 -7.24 3.17
CA ARG A 98 -4.57 -7.83 4.36
C ARG A 98 -4.40 -9.34 4.45
N GLY A 99 -4.29 -10.00 3.32
CA GLY A 99 -4.20 -11.45 3.24
C GLY A 99 -3.33 -11.89 2.07
N VAL A 100 -2.51 -12.90 2.34
CA VAL A 100 -1.77 -13.64 1.33
C VAL A 100 -1.91 -15.15 1.59
N GLY A 101 -1.83 -15.96 0.54
CA GLY A 101 -1.90 -17.42 0.59
C GLY A 101 -0.89 -18.12 -0.29
#